data_AF-A0A484YNS9-F1
#
_entry.id   AF-A0A484YNS9-F1
#
_cell.length_a   1.000
_cell.length_b   1.000
_cell.length_c   1.000
_cell.angle_alpha   90.00
_cell.angle_beta   90.00
_cell.angle_gamma   90.00
#
_symmetry.space_group_name_H-M   'P 1'
#
loop_
_entity.id
_entity.type
_entity.pdbx_description
1 polymer ?
#
loop_
_entity_poly.entity_id
_entity_poly.type
_entity_poly.pdbx_seq_one_letter_code
_entity_poly.pdbx_strand_id
1 'polypeptide(L)'
;MPYETVFRAPLEIADGQATISWLNNDKGFQLDGRNIDVKAKAVHARGGFRYLQPANDEPWLGILAGISTDDGSQAWRYFPENLMGKDLVDYLSGAIQGGEADNATLVYGGNPQLFPYKHNEGQFEVLVPLRNAKFAFQPDWPALTNLDIELDFINDGLWMKTDGVNLGGVRASNLTAVIPDYSKEKLLIDADIKGPGKAVGPYFDETPLKDSLGATLQELQLDGDVNARLHLDIPLNGELVTAKGEVTLRNNSLFIKPLDSTLKKFER
;
A
#
# COMPACT_ATOMS: atom_id res chain seq x y z
N MET A 1 23.05 -17.02 -0.64
CA MET A 1 22.44 -16.36 -1.81
C MET A 1 23.16 -15.04 -2.03
N PRO A 2 23.46 -14.62 -3.28
CA PRO A 2 24.02 -13.30 -3.51
C PRO A 2 22.96 -12.26 -3.14
N TYR A 3 23.29 -11.40 -2.19
CA TYR A 3 22.43 -10.34 -1.66
C TYR A 3 21.97 -9.35 -2.75
N GLU A 4 22.78 -9.22 -3.81
CA GLU A 4 22.61 -8.26 -4.92
C GLU A 4 21.33 -8.43 -5.75
N THR A 5 20.65 -9.58 -5.68
CA THR A 5 19.44 -9.84 -6.49
C THR A 5 18.13 -9.70 -5.72
N VAL A 6 18.18 -9.45 -4.40
CA VAL A 6 16.98 -9.36 -3.56
C VAL A 6 16.55 -7.92 -3.34
N PHE A 7 17.49 -7.03 -3.02
CA PHE A 7 17.21 -5.63 -2.71
C PHE A 7 17.90 -4.69 -3.71
N ARG A 8 17.26 -3.56 -3.99
CA ARG A 8 17.78 -2.53 -4.91
C ARG A 8 19.02 -1.79 -4.39
N ALA A 9 19.24 -1.87 -3.09
CA ALA A 9 20.36 -1.24 -2.41
C ALA A 9 20.98 -2.22 -1.41
N PRO A 10 22.29 -2.07 -1.12
CA PRO A 10 22.90 -2.81 -0.03
C PRO A 10 22.28 -2.43 1.31
N LEU A 11 22.26 -3.38 2.24
CA LEU A 11 21.89 -3.15 3.63
C LEU A 11 23.00 -2.38 4.33
N GLU A 12 22.84 -1.06 4.42
CA GLU A 12 23.76 -0.15 5.12
C GLU A 12 23.60 -0.30 6.64
N ILE A 13 24.09 -1.41 7.20
CA ILE A 13 24.07 -1.69 8.64
C ILE A 13 25.12 -0.80 9.32
N ALA A 14 24.67 0.06 10.24
CA ALA A 14 25.51 0.96 11.02
C ALA A 14 25.95 0.32 12.35
N ASP A 15 25.06 -0.44 12.98
CA ASP A 15 25.32 -1.11 14.25
C ASP A 15 24.48 -2.39 14.35
N GLY A 16 24.98 -3.39 15.08
CA GLY A 16 24.30 -4.67 15.18
C GLY A 16 24.86 -5.57 16.27
N GLN A 17 23.95 -6.13 17.06
CA GLN A 17 24.23 -7.18 18.03
C GLN A 17 23.27 -8.35 17.85
N ALA A 18 23.77 -9.57 18.05
CA ALA A 18 22.97 -10.78 18.00
C ALA A 18 23.64 -11.90 18.80
N THR A 19 22.84 -12.76 19.40
CA THR A 19 23.29 -14.05 19.96
C THR A 19 22.88 -15.16 19.00
N ILE A 20 23.87 -15.79 18.36
CA ILE A 20 23.64 -16.89 17.43
C ILE A 20 24.08 -18.20 18.07
N SER A 21 23.22 -19.23 18.02
CA SER A 21 23.56 -20.59 18.43
C SER A 21 23.13 -21.57 17.35
N TRP A 22 23.95 -22.58 17.09
CA TRP A 22 23.62 -23.64 16.13
C TRP A 22 23.87 -25.03 16.73
N LEU A 23 23.12 -26.01 16.23
CA LEU A 23 23.29 -27.42 16.52
C LEU A 23 23.22 -28.19 15.20
N ASN A 24 24.17 -29.09 14.99
CA ASN A 24 24.17 -30.00 13.84
C ASN A 24 24.48 -31.41 14.33
N ASN A 25 23.54 -32.35 14.15
CA ASN A 25 23.68 -33.74 14.57
C ASN A 25 22.80 -34.65 13.69
N ASP A 26 22.74 -35.94 14.02
CA ASP A 26 21.99 -36.96 13.27
C ASP A 26 20.49 -36.66 13.13
N LYS A 27 19.92 -35.78 13.96
CA LYS A 27 18.51 -35.34 13.86
C LYS A 27 18.30 -34.20 12.86
N GLY A 28 19.37 -33.49 12.50
CA GLY A 28 19.35 -32.35 11.56
C GLY A 28 20.10 -31.13 12.07
N PHE A 29 19.85 -30.01 11.39
CA PHE A 29 20.45 -28.72 11.66
C PHE A 29 19.44 -27.76 12.31
N GLN A 30 19.89 -27.01 13.31
CA GLN A 30 19.13 -25.94 13.95
C GLN A 30 20.01 -24.70 14.06
N LEU A 31 19.44 -23.53 13.76
CA LEU A 31 20.05 -22.22 13.92
C LEU A 31 19.07 -21.28 14.64
N ASP A 32 19.47 -20.76 15.79
CA ASP A 32 18.71 -19.77 16.54
C ASP A 32 19.44 -18.43 16.55
N GLY A 33 18.70 -17.36 16.26
CA GLY A 33 19.11 -15.99 16.51
C GLY A 33 18.27 -15.38 17.62
N ARG A 34 18.92 -14.90 18.69
CA ARG A 34 18.29 -14.27 19.87
C ARG A 34 18.92 -12.92 20.14
N ASN A 35 18.17 -12.03 20.81
CA ASN A 35 18.62 -10.68 21.17
C ASN A 35 19.18 -9.92 19.96
N ILE A 36 18.55 -10.10 18.79
CA ILE A 36 18.94 -9.39 17.58
C ILE A 36 18.50 -7.95 17.76
N ASP A 37 19.42 -7.02 17.60
CA ASP A 37 19.18 -5.58 17.54
C ASP A 37 20.10 -5.02 16.45
N VAL A 38 19.52 -4.55 15.36
CA VAL A 38 20.24 -4.10 14.16
C VAL A 38 19.71 -2.75 13.71
N LYS A 39 20.63 -1.80 13.54
CA LYS A 39 20.36 -0.47 12.99
C LYS A 39 20.95 -0.37 11.60
N ALA A 40 20.10 -0.10 10.64
CA ALA A 40 20.45 0.22 9.27
C ALA A 40 19.92 1.61 8.89
N LYS A 41 20.17 2.04 7.66
CA LYS A 41 19.70 3.34 7.16
C LYS A 41 18.17 3.48 7.32
N ALA A 42 17.74 4.39 8.21
CA ALA A 42 16.33 4.67 8.51
C ALA A 42 15.51 3.48 9.05
N VAL A 43 16.15 2.38 9.48
CA VAL A 43 15.45 1.21 10.03
C VAL A 43 16.19 0.69 11.25
N HIS A 44 15.45 0.45 12.33
CA HIS A 44 15.91 -0.26 13.51
C HIS A 44 15.03 -1.49 13.75
N ALA A 45 15.62 -2.68 13.65
CA ALA A 45 14.92 -3.94 13.85
C ALA A 45 15.43 -4.66 15.10
N ARG A 46 14.52 -5.25 15.87
CA ARG A 46 14.80 -6.07 17.06
C ARG A 46 13.99 -7.34 17.05
N GLY A 47 14.59 -8.47 17.40
CA GLY A 47 13.83 -9.73 17.43
C GLY A 47 14.66 -10.99 17.53
N GLY A 48 14.13 -12.05 16.95
CA GLY A 48 14.78 -13.34 16.89
C GLY A 48 14.21 -14.21 15.78
N PHE A 49 14.96 -15.27 15.47
CA PHE A 49 14.54 -16.29 14.54
C PHE A 49 14.96 -17.67 15.01
N ARG A 50 14.29 -18.69 14.49
CA ARG A 50 14.70 -20.08 14.56
C ARG A 50 14.53 -20.72 13.21
N TYR A 51 15.59 -21.30 12.70
CA TYR A 51 15.57 -22.16 11.53
C TYR A 51 15.86 -23.60 11.94
N LEU A 52 15.04 -24.52 11.44
CA LEU A 52 15.15 -25.96 11.64
C LEU A 52 15.22 -26.63 10.26
N GLN A 53 16.17 -27.54 10.08
CA GLN A 53 16.27 -28.43 8.94
C GLN A 53 16.46 -29.86 9.48
N PRO A 54 15.37 -30.58 9.76
CA PRO A 54 15.47 -31.98 10.18
C PRO A 54 16.09 -32.85 9.07
N ALA A 55 16.67 -34.00 9.46
CA ALA A 55 17.38 -34.88 8.52
C ALA A 55 16.47 -35.53 7.45
N ASN A 56 15.20 -35.79 7.78
CA ASN A 56 14.23 -36.47 6.93
C ASN A 56 12.84 -35.79 6.95
N ASP A 57 12.82 -34.47 7.14
CA ASP A 57 11.58 -33.68 7.19
C ASP A 57 11.80 -32.31 6.55
N GLU A 58 10.72 -31.56 6.34
CA GLU A 58 10.76 -30.23 5.74
C GLU A 58 11.40 -29.19 6.67
N PRO A 59 12.07 -28.16 6.11
CA PRO A 59 12.58 -27.07 6.92
C PRO A 59 11.46 -26.20 7.49
N TRP A 60 11.75 -25.57 8.63
CA TRP A 60 10.86 -24.61 9.26
C TRP A 60 11.63 -23.36 9.66
N LEU A 61 11.08 -22.20 9.34
CA LEU A 61 11.57 -20.91 9.79
C LEU A 61 10.50 -20.22 10.62
N GLY A 62 10.89 -19.75 11.80
CA GLY A 62 10.11 -18.82 12.62
C GLY A 62 10.88 -17.52 12.78
N ILE A 63 10.22 -16.38 12.56
CA ILE A 63 10.76 -15.04 12.83
C ILE A 63 9.70 -14.25 13.61
N LEU A 64 10.15 -13.55 14.65
CA LEU A 64 9.38 -12.51 15.29
C LEU A 64 10.28 -11.30 15.49
N ALA A 65 9.91 -10.17 14.92
CA ALA A 65 10.68 -8.94 15.04
C ALA A 65 9.77 -7.70 15.12
N GLY A 66 10.20 -6.73 15.92
CA GLY A 66 9.72 -5.36 15.89
C GLY A 66 10.66 -4.49 15.06
N ILE A 67 10.10 -3.59 14.27
CA ILE A 67 10.78 -2.71 13.33
C ILE A 67 10.32 -1.29 13.61
N SER A 68 11.24 -0.34 13.54
CA SER A 68 10.94 1.09 13.62
C SER A 68 11.67 1.84 12.51
N THR A 69 11.06 2.91 12.01
CA THR A 69 11.62 3.79 10.99
C THR A 69 11.24 5.23 11.28
N ASP A 70 12.20 6.13 11.13
CA ASP A 70 12.04 7.57 11.22
C ASP A 70 11.86 8.23 9.84
N ASP A 71 12.05 7.47 8.76
CA ASP A 71 11.89 7.93 7.39
C ASP A 71 11.41 6.80 6.48
N GLY A 72 10.08 6.67 6.37
CA GLY A 72 9.41 5.72 5.49
C GLY A 72 9.75 5.91 4.01
N SER A 73 10.28 7.07 3.60
CA SER A 73 10.76 7.27 2.22
C SER A 73 11.98 6.42 1.88
N GLN A 74 12.61 5.77 2.86
CA GLN A 74 13.69 4.80 2.65
C GLN A 74 13.21 3.35 2.51
N ALA A 75 11.90 3.08 2.59
CA ALA A 75 11.34 1.72 2.53
C ALA A 75 11.77 0.95 1.26
N TRP A 76 11.96 1.65 0.13
CA TRP A 76 12.40 1.08 -1.15
C TRP A 76 13.69 0.26 -1.06
N ARG A 77 14.55 0.54 -0.07
CA ARG A 77 15.80 -0.21 0.16
C ARG A 77 15.55 -1.63 0.66
N TYR A 78 14.39 -1.85 1.28
CA TYR A 78 14.06 -3.06 2.03
C TYR A 78 12.95 -3.89 1.37
N PHE A 79 12.50 -3.51 0.16
CA PHE A 79 11.57 -4.31 -0.62
C PHE A 79 12.32 -5.44 -1.36
N PRO A 80 11.97 -6.72 -1.13
CA PRO A 80 12.56 -7.84 -1.85
C PRO A 80 11.99 -7.91 -3.28
N GLU A 81 12.65 -7.27 -4.23
CA GLU A 81 12.15 -7.12 -5.62
C GLU A 81 11.93 -8.45 -6.34
N ASN A 82 12.77 -9.45 -6.06
CA ASN A 82 12.60 -10.78 -6.64
C ASN A 82 11.34 -11.52 -6.14
N LEU A 83 10.75 -11.09 -5.01
CA LEU A 83 9.53 -11.66 -4.44
C LEU A 83 8.30 -10.80 -4.76
N MET A 84 8.45 -9.49 -4.76
CA MET A 84 7.35 -8.53 -4.97
C MET A 84 7.09 -8.23 -6.46
N GLY A 85 8.09 -8.41 -7.32
CA GLY A 85 8.04 -7.98 -8.71
C GLY A 85 8.42 -6.50 -8.87
N LYS A 86 8.97 -6.18 -10.04
CA LYS A 86 9.52 -4.86 -10.34
C LYS A 86 8.47 -3.74 -10.26
N ASP A 87 7.30 -3.95 -10.85
CA ASP A 87 6.26 -2.93 -10.98
C ASP A 87 5.68 -2.54 -9.61
N LEU A 88 5.48 -3.52 -8.73
CA LEU A 88 5.04 -3.26 -7.36
C LEU A 88 6.11 -2.51 -6.55
N VAL A 89 7.39 -2.88 -6.67
CA VAL A 89 8.46 -2.17 -5.98
C VAL A 89 8.60 -0.75 -6.53
N ASP A 90 8.51 -0.54 -7.84
CA ASP A 90 8.50 0.79 -8.46
C ASP A 90 7.34 1.64 -7.92
N TYR A 91 6.14 1.07 -7.87
CA TYR A 91 4.96 1.73 -7.32
C TYR A 91 5.16 2.15 -5.87
N LEU A 92 5.47 1.22 -4.96
CA LEU A 92 5.60 1.53 -3.52
C LEU A 92 6.75 2.49 -3.23
N SER A 93 7.85 2.39 -3.99
CA SER A 93 9.00 3.29 -3.88
C SER A 93 8.65 4.74 -4.25
N GLY A 94 7.76 4.94 -5.23
CA GLY A 94 7.28 6.27 -5.61
C GLY A 94 6.14 6.77 -4.72
N ALA A 95 5.30 5.85 -4.23
CA ALA A 95 4.11 6.17 -3.44
C ALA A 95 4.45 6.56 -2.00
N ILE A 96 5.35 5.84 -1.33
CA ILE A 96 5.73 6.15 0.06
C ILE A 96 6.82 7.23 0.05
N GLN A 97 6.41 8.49 0.21
CA GLN A 97 7.30 9.65 0.15
C GLN A 97 7.79 10.14 1.51
N GLY A 98 7.30 9.54 2.60
CA GLY A 98 7.68 9.87 3.96
C GLY A 98 6.69 9.31 4.97
N GLY A 99 7.01 9.50 6.25
CA GLY A 99 6.25 8.99 7.39
C GLY A 99 7.18 8.28 8.37
N GLU A 100 6.67 7.96 9.54
CA GLU A 100 7.40 7.26 10.60
C GLU A 100 6.57 6.09 11.11
N ALA A 101 7.21 5.02 11.55
CA ALA A 101 6.49 3.90 12.15
C ALA A 101 7.27 3.41 13.37
N ASP A 102 6.57 3.35 14.49
CA ASP A 102 7.04 2.68 15.69
C ASP A 102 6.40 1.28 15.77
N ASN A 103 7.21 0.28 16.10
CA ASN A 103 6.74 -1.09 16.38
C ASN A 103 5.98 -1.75 15.22
N ALA A 104 6.40 -1.51 13.98
CA ALA A 104 6.02 -2.39 12.88
C ALA A 104 6.41 -3.84 13.22
N THR A 105 5.54 -4.80 12.96
CA THR A 105 5.72 -6.19 13.42
C THR A 105 5.90 -7.12 12.23
N LEU A 106 6.99 -7.88 12.24
CA LEU A 106 7.25 -8.97 11.31
C LEU A 106 6.98 -10.30 12.02
N VAL A 107 6.08 -11.09 11.44
CA VAL A 107 5.84 -12.49 11.79
C VAL A 107 6.13 -13.35 10.58
N TYR A 108 6.92 -14.39 10.78
CA TYR A 108 7.15 -15.44 9.79
C TYR A 108 7.02 -16.79 10.48
N GLY A 109 6.29 -17.73 9.88
CA GLY A 109 6.19 -19.10 10.35
C GLY A 109 5.83 -20.05 9.22
N GLY A 110 6.77 -20.89 8.79
CA GLY A 110 6.50 -21.88 7.75
C GLY A 110 7.77 -22.43 7.10
N ASN A 111 7.59 -23.30 6.10
CA ASN A 111 8.66 -23.79 5.25
C ASN A 111 9.08 -22.72 4.24
N PRO A 112 10.32 -22.19 4.24
CA PRO A 112 10.71 -21.12 3.32
C PRO A 112 10.67 -21.46 1.84
N GLN A 113 10.67 -22.75 1.49
CA GLN A 113 10.57 -23.21 0.11
C GLN A 113 9.15 -23.11 -0.47
N LEU A 114 8.14 -22.93 0.39
CA LEU A 114 6.72 -22.85 0.00
C LEU A 114 6.17 -21.42 0.02
N PHE A 115 6.98 -20.43 0.39
CA PHE A 115 6.59 -19.02 0.30
C PHE A 115 6.19 -18.68 -1.15
N PRO A 116 5.05 -18.00 -1.42
CA PRO A 116 4.24 -17.19 -0.50
C PRO A 116 3.02 -17.89 0.13
N TYR A 117 3.03 -19.20 0.37
CA TYR A 117 2.00 -19.92 1.15
C TYR A 117 0.56 -19.81 0.62
N LYS A 118 0.36 -20.01 -0.69
CA LYS A 118 -0.96 -19.96 -1.34
C LYS A 118 -1.94 -21.05 -0.86
N HIS A 119 -1.48 -22.06 -0.13
CA HIS A 119 -2.30 -23.16 0.36
C HIS A 119 -2.25 -23.32 1.89
N ASN A 120 -1.97 -22.22 2.62
CA ASN A 120 -1.93 -22.16 4.09
C ASN A 120 -0.81 -23.00 4.73
N GLU A 121 0.33 -23.15 4.06
CA GLU A 121 1.49 -23.90 4.53
C GLU A 121 2.38 -23.10 5.50
N GLY A 122 2.04 -21.83 5.72
CA GLY A 122 2.73 -20.92 6.61
C GLY A 122 2.06 -19.55 6.66
N GLN A 123 2.67 -18.64 7.41
CA GLN A 123 2.25 -17.25 7.57
C GLN A 123 3.45 -16.33 7.41
N PHE A 124 3.32 -15.31 6.57
CA PHE A 124 4.19 -14.14 6.54
C PHE A 124 3.32 -12.90 6.71
N GLU A 125 3.67 -12.04 7.66
CA GLU A 125 2.99 -10.78 7.91
C GLU A 125 3.99 -9.68 8.28
N VAL A 126 3.87 -8.52 7.65
CA VAL A 126 4.51 -7.28 8.09
C VAL A 126 3.43 -6.22 8.29
N LEU A 127 3.12 -5.93 9.55
CA LEU A 127 2.16 -4.91 9.94
C LEU A 127 2.89 -3.60 10.26
N VAL A 128 2.60 -2.53 9.51
CA VAL A 128 3.27 -1.22 9.60
C VAL A 128 2.24 -0.13 9.91
N PRO A 129 2.20 0.38 11.16
CA PRO A 129 1.39 1.55 11.50
C PRO A 129 2.13 2.84 11.12
N LEU A 130 2.09 3.22 9.85
CA LEU A 130 2.79 4.41 9.33
C LEU A 130 2.02 5.69 9.70
N ARG A 131 2.71 6.63 10.33
CA ARG A 131 2.18 7.90 10.83
C ARG A 131 2.83 9.08 10.11
N ASN A 132 2.12 10.21 10.10
CA ASN A 132 2.61 11.46 9.50
C ASN A 132 3.09 11.28 8.04
N ALA A 133 2.45 10.36 7.31
CA ALA A 133 2.92 9.93 6.01
C ALA A 133 2.61 10.96 4.93
N LYS A 134 3.50 11.00 3.94
CA LYS A 134 3.22 11.59 2.63
C LYS A 134 3.12 10.47 1.62
N PHE A 135 1.96 10.33 0.98
CA PHE A 135 1.65 9.18 0.12
C PHE A 135 1.11 9.61 -1.25
N ALA A 136 1.87 9.33 -2.30
CA ALA A 136 1.51 9.61 -3.69
C ALA A 136 0.92 8.35 -4.34
N PHE A 137 -0.36 8.07 -4.06
CA PHE A 137 -0.99 6.82 -4.46
C PHE A 137 -1.17 6.62 -5.97
N GLN A 138 -1.10 7.70 -6.77
CA GLN A 138 -1.16 7.65 -8.22
C GLN A 138 -0.29 8.77 -8.83
N PRO A 139 0.52 8.47 -9.86
CA PRO A 139 1.27 9.50 -10.59
C PRO A 139 0.37 10.62 -11.10
N ASP A 140 0.87 11.86 -11.05
CA ASP A 140 0.17 13.10 -11.45
C ASP A 140 -1.10 13.42 -10.64
N TRP A 141 -1.32 12.77 -9.49
CA TRP A 141 -2.37 13.16 -8.54
C TRP A 141 -1.75 13.89 -7.33
N PRO A 142 -2.50 14.78 -6.66
CA PRO A 142 -2.05 15.39 -5.42
C PRO A 142 -1.69 14.34 -4.36
N ALA A 143 -0.48 14.42 -3.80
CA ALA A 143 -0.05 13.51 -2.74
C ALA A 143 -0.87 13.73 -1.47
N LEU A 144 -1.23 12.63 -0.80
CA LEU A 144 -1.81 12.65 0.53
C LEU A 144 -0.74 13.11 1.52
N THR A 145 -1.13 13.98 2.45
CA THR A 145 -0.23 14.52 3.49
C THR A 145 -0.87 14.36 4.86
N ASN A 146 -0.04 14.28 5.90
CA ASN A 146 -0.49 14.02 7.28
C ASN A 146 -1.39 12.77 7.34
N LEU A 147 -0.99 11.73 6.61
CA LEU A 147 -1.74 10.49 6.50
C LEU A 147 -1.27 9.51 7.58
N ASP A 148 -2.21 9.03 8.37
CA ASP A 148 -2.02 7.91 9.25
C ASP A 148 -2.63 6.67 8.60
N ILE A 149 -1.81 5.69 8.24
CA ILE A 149 -2.20 4.52 7.46
C ILE A 149 -1.57 3.25 8.04
N GLU A 150 -2.36 2.20 8.16
CA GLU A 150 -1.85 0.87 8.45
C GLU A 150 -1.60 0.13 7.14
N LEU A 151 -0.37 -0.35 6.95
CA LEU A 151 0.03 -1.19 5.81
C LEU A 151 0.24 -2.61 6.35
N ASP A 152 -0.49 -3.57 5.81
CA ASP A 152 -0.47 -4.97 6.24
C ASP A 152 -0.07 -5.85 5.05
N PHE A 153 1.19 -6.27 5.03
CA PHE A 153 1.72 -7.16 4.00
C PHE A 153 1.52 -8.59 4.46
N ILE A 154 0.57 -9.32 3.87
CA ILE A 154 0.30 -10.71 4.20
C ILE A 154 0.64 -11.57 2.99
N ASN A 155 1.62 -12.47 3.15
CA ASN A 155 2.08 -13.36 2.09
C ASN A 155 2.43 -12.60 0.79
N ASP A 156 1.66 -12.78 -0.29
CA ASP A 156 1.78 -12.08 -1.57
C ASP A 156 0.70 -11.01 -1.81
N GLY A 157 0.16 -10.43 -0.74
CA GLY A 157 -0.79 -9.33 -0.80
C GLY A 157 -0.46 -8.19 0.17
N LEU A 158 -1.06 -7.03 -0.10
CA LEU A 158 -0.97 -5.82 0.71
C LEU A 158 -2.36 -5.24 0.94
N TRP A 159 -2.72 -5.05 2.21
CA TRP A 159 -3.94 -4.39 2.64
C TRP A 159 -3.59 -3.10 3.36
N MET A 160 -4.27 -2.03 3.00
CA MET A 160 -4.00 -0.71 3.54
C MET A 160 -5.30 -0.09 4.01
N LYS A 161 -5.27 0.55 5.18
CA LYS A 161 -6.46 1.23 5.72
C LYS A 161 -6.09 2.51 6.45
N THR A 162 -6.97 3.49 6.36
CA THR A 162 -6.92 4.71 7.17
C THR A 162 -8.33 5.10 7.61
N ASP A 163 -8.45 5.65 8.81
CA ASP A 163 -9.71 6.20 9.33
C ASP A 163 -10.20 7.37 8.47
N GLY A 164 -9.27 8.06 7.80
CA GLY A 164 -9.61 8.96 6.70
C GLY A 164 -8.54 9.98 6.39
N VAL A 165 -8.61 10.59 5.20
CA VAL A 165 -7.68 11.62 4.73
C VAL A 165 -8.41 12.84 4.14
N ASN A 166 -7.78 14.02 4.16
CA ASN A 166 -8.32 15.20 3.50
C ASN A 166 -7.87 15.22 2.03
N LEU A 167 -8.80 15.49 1.11
CA LEU A 167 -8.57 15.54 -0.34
C LEU A 167 -9.15 16.85 -0.88
N GLY A 168 -8.33 17.84 -1.23
CA GLY A 168 -8.81 19.03 -1.96
C GLY A 168 -10.03 19.76 -1.37
N GLY A 169 -10.21 19.74 -0.04
CA GLY A 169 -11.37 20.36 0.64
C GLY A 169 -12.53 19.42 0.97
N VAL A 170 -12.45 18.14 0.59
CA VAL A 170 -13.34 17.07 1.07
C VAL A 170 -12.62 16.11 2.01
N ARG A 171 -13.40 15.33 2.77
CA ARG A 171 -12.90 14.29 3.67
C ARG A 171 -13.19 12.92 3.05
N ALA A 172 -12.17 12.10 2.87
CA ALA A 172 -12.31 10.67 2.64
C ALA A 172 -12.30 9.93 3.98
N SER A 173 -13.17 8.93 4.12
CA SER A 173 -13.31 8.05 5.28
C SER A 173 -13.55 6.62 4.82
N ASN A 174 -13.38 5.64 5.71
CA ASN A 174 -13.47 4.22 5.36
C ASN A 174 -12.59 3.87 4.15
N LEU A 175 -11.40 4.47 4.07
CA LEU A 175 -10.52 4.30 2.92
C LEU A 175 -9.77 2.99 3.09
N THR A 176 -10.02 2.07 2.17
CA THR A 176 -9.28 0.82 2.04
C THR A 176 -8.60 0.77 0.69
N ALA A 177 -7.36 0.33 0.66
CA ALA A 177 -6.60 0.11 -0.56
C ALA A 177 -5.95 -1.28 -0.52
N VAL A 178 -6.11 -2.08 -1.57
CA VAL A 178 -5.73 -3.50 -1.55
C VAL A 178 -5.01 -3.89 -2.84
N ILE A 179 -3.90 -4.60 -2.68
CA ILE A 179 -3.20 -5.35 -3.73
C ILE A 179 -3.30 -6.82 -3.31
N PRO A 180 -4.33 -7.56 -3.77
CA PRO A 180 -4.64 -8.88 -3.20
C PRO A 180 -3.69 -9.99 -3.64
N ASP A 181 -2.95 -9.77 -4.73
CA ASP A 181 -1.97 -10.70 -5.30
C ASP A 181 -0.98 -9.85 -6.11
N TYR A 182 0.30 -9.89 -5.74
CA TYR A 182 1.35 -9.11 -6.41
C TYR A 182 1.45 -9.41 -7.91
N SER A 183 1.14 -10.64 -8.34
CA SER A 183 1.18 -11.03 -9.75
C SER A 183 0.06 -10.42 -10.60
N LYS A 184 -0.98 -9.88 -9.97
CA LYS A 184 -2.06 -9.19 -10.68
C LYS A 184 -1.74 -7.72 -10.96
N GLU A 185 -0.73 -7.17 -10.28
CA GLU A 185 -0.26 -5.80 -10.48
C GLU A 185 -1.41 -4.77 -10.48
N LYS A 186 -2.34 -4.91 -9.52
CA LYS A 186 -3.52 -4.05 -9.41
C LYS A 186 -3.73 -3.56 -8.00
N LEU A 187 -3.98 -2.26 -7.90
CA LEU A 187 -4.40 -1.59 -6.68
C LEU A 187 -5.87 -1.23 -6.77
N LEU A 188 -6.65 -1.74 -5.83
CA LEU A 188 -8.08 -1.46 -5.68
C LEU A 188 -8.26 -0.50 -4.51
N ILE A 189 -8.93 0.63 -4.73
CA ILE A 189 -9.21 1.62 -3.67
C ILE A 189 -10.70 1.83 -3.56
N ASP A 190 -11.20 1.75 -2.33
CA ASP A 190 -12.56 2.11 -1.97
C ASP A 190 -12.54 3.20 -0.89
N ALA A 191 -13.37 4.21 -1.03
CA ALA A 191 -13.49 5.29 -0.05
C ALA A 191 -14.87 5.93 -0.05
N ASP A 192 -15.34 6.32 1.14
CA ASP A 192 -16.49 7.20 1.28
C ASP A 192 -16.00 8.65 1.36
N ILE A 193 -16.49 9.50 0.46
CA ILE A 193 -16.13 10.91 0.34
C ILE A 193 -17.28 11.78 0.84
N LYS A 194 -16.96 12.76 1.69
CA LYS A 194 -17.91 13.75 2.19
C LYS A 194 -17.35 15.15 2.14
N GLY A 195 -18.14 16.09 1.64
CA GLY A 195 -17.81 17.51 1.67
C GLY A 195 -18.66 18.33 0.70
N PRO A 196 -18.30 19.61 0.48
CA PRO A 196 -19.02 20.47 -0.45
C PRO A 196 -18.92 19.94 -1.88
N GLY A 197 -20.04 19.80 -2.60
CA GLY A 197 -20.06 19.32 -3.98
C GLY A 197 -19.14 20.11 -4.92
N LYS A 198 -19.04 21.43 -4.68
CA LYS A 198 -18.14 22.35 -5.41
C LYS A 198 -16.65 22.03 -5.23
N ALA A 199 -16.26 21.33 -4.17
CA ALA A 199 -14.86 20.98 -3.90
C ALA A 199 -14.44 19.68 -4.61
N VAL A 200 -15.38 18.86 -5.10
CA VAL A 200 -15.07 17.56 -5.73
C VAL A 200 -14.45 17.74 -7.11
N GLY A 201 -15.03 18.60 -7.96
CA GLY A 201 -14.55 18.85 -9.33
C GLY A 201 -13.10 19.32 -9.40
N PRO A 202 -12.71 20.38 -8.66
CA PRO A 202 -11.34 20.91 -8.69
C PRO A 202 -10.27 19.89 -8.36
N TYR A 203 -10.55 18.91 -7.50
CA TYR A 203 -9.59 17.84 -7.21
C TYR A 203 -9.27 17.01 -8.46
N PHE A 204 -10.27 16.67 -9.28
CA PHE A 204 -10.06 15.90 -10.51
C PHE A 204 -9.45 16.72 -11.64
N ASP A 205 -9.60 18.04 -11.62
CA ASP A 205 -8.94 18.95 -12.57
C ASP A 205 -7.41 18.93 -12.43
N GLU A 206 -6.89 18.50 -11.28
CA GLU A 206 -5.45 18.33 -11.00
C GLU A 206 -4.97 16.89 -11.29
N THR A 207 -5.77 16.07 -11.97
CA THR A 207 -5.45 14.65 -12.24
C THR A 207 -5.53 14.33 -13.73
N PRO A 208 -4.96 13.19 -14.19
CA PRO A 208 -5.21 12.65 -15.53
C PRO A 208 -6.69 12.43 -15.90
N LEU A 209 -7.61 12.45 -14.92
CA LEU A 209 -9.06 12.37 -15.18
C LEU A 209 -9.70 13.71 -15.55
N LYS A 210 -8.93 14.80 -15.61
CA LYS A 210 -9.40 16.15 -15.97
C LYS A 210 -10.25 16.16 -17.24
N ASP A 211 -9.79 15.53 -18.32
CA ASP A 211 -10.48 15.59 -19.62
C ASP A 211 -11.71 14.66 -19.70
N SER A 212 -11.98 13.86 -18.67
CA SER A 212 -13.15 12.98 -18.58
C SER A 212 -14.08 13.38 -17.43
N LEU A 213 -13.75 12.94 -16.20
CA LEU A 213 -14.54 13.22 -15.01
C LEU A 213 -14.50 14.71 -14.64
N GLY A 214 -13.34 15.36 -14.72
CA GLY A 214 -13.20 16.80 -14.45
C GLY A 214 -14.11 17.64 -15.36
N ALA A 215 -14.00 17.44 -16.68
CA ALA A 215 -14.84 18.10 -17.67
C ALA A 215 -16.34 17.86 -17.44
N THR A 216 -16.74 16.64 -17.09
CA THR A 216 -18.13 16.33 -16.76
C THR A 216 -18.62 17.10 -15.53
N LEU A 217 -17.79 17.20 -14.48
CA LEU A 217 -18.12 17.93 -13.25
C LEU A 217 -18.11 19.46 -13.45
N GLN A 218 -17.39 19.98 -14.45
CA GLN A 218 -17.45 21.41 -14.82
C GLN A 218 -18.80 21.78 -15.48
N GLU A 219 -19.42 20.83 -16.18
CA GLU A 219 -20.76 20.98 -16.78
C GLU A 219 -21.87 20.70 -15.76
N LEU A 220 -21.63 19.80 -14.80
CA LEU A 220 -22.53 19.42 -13.71
C LEU A 220 -22.15 20.14 -12.40
N GLN A 221 -22.56 21.40 -12.29
CA GLN A 221 -22.24 22.22 -11.12
C GLN A 221 -23.16 21.86 -9.94
N LEU A 222 -22.60 21.12 -8.99
CA LEU A 222 -23.26 20.69 -7.76
C LEU A 222 -23.07 21.71 -6.63
N ASP A 223 -24.15 22.12 -5.97
CA ASP A 223 -24.10 22.93 -4.75
C ASP A 223 -24.67 22.17 -3.54
N GLY A 224 -24.18 22.52 -2.36
CA GLY A 224 -24.45 21.83 -1.10
C GLY A 224 -23.52 20.64 -0.84
N ASP A 225 -23.65 20.03 0.34
CA ASP A 225 -22.83 18.90 0.75
C ASP A 225 -23.24 17.62 0.01
N VAL A 226 -22.24 16.82 -0.38
CA VAL A 226 -22.44 15.53 -1.04
C VAL A 226 -21.79 14.41 -0.25
N ASN A 227 -22.37 13.22 -0.36
CA ASN A 227 -21.74 11.98 0.09
C ASN A 227 -21.58 11.11 -1.15
N ALA A 228 -20.36 10.62 -1.39
CA ALA A 228 -20.07 9.78 -2.54
C ALA A 228 -19.31 8.52 -2.09
N ARG A 229 -19.51 7.42 -2.81
CA ARG A 229 -18.63 6.26 -2.73
C ARG A 229 -17.76 6.24 -3.97
N LEU A 230 -16.46 6.17 -3.79
CA LEU A 230 -15.46 6.09 -4.85
C LEU A 230 -14.87 4.69 -4.87
N HIS A 231 -14.73 4.14 -6.07
CA HIS A 231 -14.01 2.92 -6.37
C HIS A 231 -12.99 3.19 -7.49
N LEU A 232 -11.71 2.93 -7.23
CA LEU A 232 -10.63 3.04 -8.20
C LEU A 232 -10.01 1.66 -8.47
N ASP A 233 -9.83 1.33 -9.74
CA ASP A 233 -8.98 0.23 -10.21
C ASP A 233 -7.76 0.85 -10.89
N ILE A 234 -6.59 0.69 -10.27
CA ILE A 234 -5.31 1.25 -10.71
C ILE A 234 -4.39 0.09 -11.10
N PRO A 235 -4.20 -0.15 -12.40
CA PRO A 235 -3.15 -1.06 -12.87
C PRO A 235 -1.75 -0.49 -12.58
N LEU A 236 -0.85 -1.32 -12.05
CA LEU A 236 0.53 -0.93 -11.74
C LEU A 236 1.47 -1.05 -12.95
N ASN A 237 1.02 -1.73 -14.00
CA ASN A 237 1.73 -1.93 -15.27
C ASN A 237 1.65 -0.72 -16.24
N GLY A 238 1.03 0.38 -15.81
CA GLY A 238 0.88 1.61 -16.60
C GLY A 238 -0.37 1.68 -17.49
N GLU A 239 -1.29 0.70 -17.41
CA GLU A 239 -2.61 0.84 -18.02
C GLU A 239 -3.45 1.97 -17.37
N LEU A 240 -4.53 2.36 -18.06
CA LEU A 240 -5.38 3.48 -17.62
C LEU A 240 -6.15 3.16 -16.34
N VAL A 241 -6.16 4.11 -15.41
CA VAL A 241 -6.97 4.06 -14.18
C VAL A 241 -8.45 4.13 -14.51
N THR A 242 -9.24 3.25 -13.89
CA THR A 242 -10.70 3.31 -13.95
C THR A 242 -11.25 3.86 -12.64
N ALA A 243 -12.06 4.93 -12.73
CA ALA A 243 -12.79 5.48 -11.60
C ALA A 243 -14.30 5.24 -11.76
N LYS A 244 -14.93 4.71 -10.71
CA LYS A 244 -16.39 4.55 -10.60
C LYS A 244 -16.85 5.14 -9.28
N GLY A 245 -18.07 5.65 -9.25
CA GLY A 245 -18.62 6.12 -8.00
C GLY A 245 -20.10 6.39 -8.04
N GLU A 246 -20.70 6.43 -6.86
CA GLU A 246 -22.10 6.75 -6.63
C GLU A 246 -22.18 7.99 -5.76
N VAL A 247 -22.96 8.99 -6.17
CA VAL A 247 -23.13 10.23 -5.40
C VAL A 247 -24.56 10.30 -4.89
N THR A 248 -24.72 10.44 -3.58
CA THR A 248 -26.00 10.69 -2.94
C THR A 248 -26.18 12.19 -2.73
N LEU A 249 -27.17 12.75 -3.42
CA LEU A 249 -27.55 14.15 -3.32
C LEU A 249 -28.75 14.29 -2.38
N ARG A 250 -28.60 15.03 -1.27
CA ARG A 250 -29.68 15.37 -0.33
C ARG A 250 -29.76 16.88 -0.18
N ASN A 251 -30.86 17.46 -0.64
CA ASN A 251 -31.09 18.92 -0.64
C ASN A 251 -30.01 19.70 -1.42
N ASN A 252 -29.48 19.11 -2.48
CA ASN A 252 -28.53 19.76 -3.38
C ASN A 252 -29.26 20.43 -4.55
N SER A 253 -28.67 21.52 -5.06
CA SER A 253 -29.04 22.06 -6.37
C SER A 253 -28.01 21.61 -7.39
N LEU A 254 -28.48 21.05 -8.51
CA LEU A 254 -27.65 20.70 -9.65
C LEU A 254 -27.93 21.70 -10.78
N PHE A 255 -26.91 22.43 -11.18
CA PHE A 255 -26.94 23.24 -12.39
C PHE A 255 -26.21 22.49 -13.51
N ILE A 256 -26.96 22.15 -14.55
CA ILE A 256 -26.42 21.54 -15.77
C ILE A 256 -26.24 22.67 -16.76
N LYS A 257 -25.00 22.97 -17.14
CA LYS A 257 -24.77 23.92 -18.23
C LYS A 257 -25.50 23.43 -19.49
N PRO A 258 -26.02 24.33 -20.33
CA PRO A 258 -26.59 23.92 -21.61
C PRO A 258 -25.53 23.17 -22.41
N LEU A 259 -25.60 21.84 -22.43
CA LEU A 259 -24.94 21.01 -23.43
C LEU A 259 -25.40 21.55 -24.79
N ASP A 260 -24.55 21.61 -25.81
CA ASP A 260 -24.89 22.04 -27.18
C ASP A 260 -26.08 21.21 -27.74
N SER A 261 -27.28 21.56 -27.30
CA SER A 261 -28.48 20.74 -27.41
C SER A 261 -29.36 21.40 -28.43
N THR A 262 -29.43 20.79 -29.61
CA THR A 262 -30.34 21.25 -30.66
C THR A 262 -31.66 20.48 -30.56
N LEU A 263 -32.73 21.12 -30.08
CA LEU A 263 -34.09 20.55 -30.18
C LEU A 263 -34.54 20.61 -31.65
N LYS A 264 -34.55 19.46 -32.33
CA LYS A 264 -35.14 19.35 -33.67
C LYS A 264 -36.63 19.03 -33.54
N LYS A 265 -37.45 19.78 -34.26
CA LYS A 265 -38.90 19.60 -34.37
C LYS A 265 -39.18 18.20 -34.94
N PHE A 266 -39.88 17.36 -34.19
CA PHE A 266 -40.43 16.11 -34.72
C PHE A 266 -41.78 16.44 -35.37
N GLU A 267 -41.84 16.39 -36.69
CA GLU A 267 -43.12 16.42 -37.41
C GLU A 267 -43.74 15.01 -37.32
N ARG A 268 -45.05 14.97 -37.05
CA ARG A 268 -45.86 13.76 -36.87
C ARG A 268 -45.95 12.94 -38.15
#